data_AF-A0A3S0J9R5-F1
#
_entry.id   AF-A0A3S0J9R5-F1
#
_cell.length_a   1.000
_cell.length_b   1.000
_cell.length_c   1.000
_cell.angle_alpha   90.00
_cell.angle_beta   90.00
_cell.angle_gamma   90.00
#
_symmetry.space_group_name_H-M   'P 1'
#
loop_
_entity.id
_entity.type
_entity.pdbx_description
1 polymer ?
#
loop_
_entity_poly.entity_id
_entity_poly.type
_entity_poly.pdbx_seq_one_letter_code
_entity_poly.pdbx_strand_id
1 'polypeptide(L)'
;MKLCADLNNEQYVHGGYHYRIVNEKKRRDIAVASVRDRVVHRLLYDYLVPLVDPRLDYDVWSCRPGKGLHNGLQRTQKLLRDYGHGWIWRADIRKFFDHVDHNTLKACLLRFVSDKTTQNILDAVINSHAYNEKPASQPASQPASQPASQPAMAYPLAI
;
A
#
# COMPACT_ATOMS: atom_id res chain seq x y z
N MET A 1 22.40 13.76 -14.41
CA MET A 1 21.82 14.09 -15.73
C MET A 1 21.36 12.85 -16.53
N LYS A 2 21.96 11.66 -16.37
CA LYS A 2 21.62 10.46 -17.16
C LYS A 2 20.14 10.04 -17.11
N LEU A 3 19.50 10.02 -15.92
CA LEU A 3 18.10 9.60 -15.78
C LEU A 3 17.11 10.48 -16.56
N CYS A 4 17.32 11.79 -16.61
CA CYS A 4 16.43 12.69 -17.36
C CYS A 4 16.51 12.41 -18.87
N ALA A 5 17.72 12.19 -19.39
CA ALA A 5 17.90 11.78 -20.77
C ALA A 5 17.26 10.41 -21.05
N ASP A 6 17.42 9.44 -20.14
CA ASP A 6 16.81 8.12 -20.27
C ASP A 6 15.27 8.19 -20.31
N LEU A 7 14.65 9.07 -19.51
CA LEU A 7 13.19 9.28 -19.52
C LEU A 7 12.72 9.96 -20.80
N ASN A 8 13.40 11.02 -21.23
CA ASN A 8 13.03 11.76 -22.44
C ASN A 8 13.22 10.94 -23.73
N ASN A 9 14.16 10.01 -23.73
CA ASN A 9 14.45 9.13 -24.88
C ASN A 9 13.72 7.78 -24.80
N GLU A 10 12.80 7.59 -23.84
CA GLU A 10 12.07 6.33 -23.61
C GLU A 10 12.96 5.10 -23.38
N GLN A 11 14.16 5.31 -22.83
CA GLN A 11 15.12 4.25 -22.49
C GLN A 11 15.05 3.84 -21.02
N TYR A 12 14.07 4.35 -20.28
CA TYR A 12 13.88 3.98 -18.88
C TYR A 12 13.38 2.54 -18.76
N VAL A 13 14.18 1.72 -18.08
CA VAL A 13 13.80 0.38 -17.64
C VAL A 13 13.84 0.36 -16.12
N HIS A 14 12.78 -0.13 -15.50
CA HIS A 14 12.69 -0.24 -14.05
C HIS A 14 13.69 -1.27 -13.54
N GLY A 15 14.42 -0.93 -12.46
CA GLY A 15 15.33 -1.87 -11.81
C GLY A 15 14.65 -3.03 -11.11
N GLY A 16 15.43 -3.95 -10.53
CA GLY A 16 14.91 -4.99 -9.65
C GLY A 16 14.50 -4.45 -8.27
N TYR A 17 13.76 -5.27 -7.52
CA TYR A 17 13.40 -4.98 -6.13
C TYR A 17 14.29 -5.74 -5.15
N HIS A 18 14.67 -5.07 -4.05
CA HIS A 18 15.27 -5.71 -2.89
C HIS A 18 14.18 -6.07 -1.88
N TYR A 19 14.01 -7.35 -1.59
CA TYR A 19 12.97 -7.82 -0.67
C TYR A 19 13.46 -7.87 0.78
N ARG A 20 12.67 -7.35 1.70
CA ARG A 20 12.92 -7.41 3.14
C ARG A 20 11.65 -7.82 3.88
N ILE A 21 11.76 -8.77 4.80
CA ILE A 21 10.65 -9.16 5.68
C ILE A 21 10.76 -8.35 6.97
N VAL A 22 9.64 -7.74 7.39
CA VAL A 22 9.52 -7.00 8.65
C VAL A 22 8.44 -7.66 9.52
N ASN A 23 8.80 -8.01 10.76
CA ASN A 23 7.98 -8.83 11.66
C ASN A 23 7.61 -8.12 12.99
N GLU A 24 7.53 -6.79 13.03
CA GLU A 24 7.30 -6.06 14.29
C GLU A 24 5.91 -6.32 14.92
N LYS A 25 4.84 -6.28 14.13
CA LYS A 25 3.45 -6.55 14.59
C LYS A 25 2.76 -7.61 13.74
N LYS A 26 2.97 -7.54 12.43
CA LYS A 26 2.45 -8.45 11.41
C LYS A 26 3.54 -8.61 10.37
N ARG A 27 3.78 -9.85 9.91
CA ARG A 27 4.72 -10.12 8.82
C ARG A 27 4.31 -9.30 7.59
N ARG A 28 5.25 -8.49 7.10
CA ARG A 28 5.13 -7.72 5.86
C ARG A 28 6.35 -7.99 5.00
N ASP A 29 6.09 -8.46 3.79
CA ASP A 29 7.11 -8.64 2.77
C ASP A 29 7.19 -7.30 2.03
N ILE A 30 8.31 -6.59 2.18
CA ILE A 30 8.52 -5.24 1.63
C ILE A 30 9.43 -5.36 0.41
N ALA A 31 8.94 -4.92 -0.74
CA ALA A 31 9.73 -4.76 -1.96
C ALA A 31 10.29 -3.33 -2.02
N VAL A 32 11.61 -3.18 -1.89
CA VAL A 32 12.28 -1.88 -1.92
C VAL A 32 12.89 -1.66 -3.30
N ALA A 33 12.36 -0.68 -4.04
CA ALA A 33 12.90 -0.27 -5.34
C ALA A 33 14.25 0.45 -5.18
N SER A 34 15.05 0.50 -6.24
CA SER A 34 16.34 1.22 -6.22
C SER A 34 16.13 2.74 -6.01
N VAL A 35 17.18 3.46 -5.60
CA VAL A 35 17.09 4.93 -5.44
C VAL A 35 16.65 5.59 -6.74
N ARG A 36 17.19 5.14 -7.89
CA ARG A 36 16.85 5.64 -9.23
C ARG A 36 15.35 5.48 -9.50
N ASP A 37 14.80 4.30 -9.23
CA ASP A 37 13.37 4.03 -9.49
C ASP A 37 12.47 4.81 -8.54
N ARG A 38 12.85 4.97 -7.26
CA ARG A 38 12.07 5.77 -6.31
C ARG A 38 11.99 7.24 -6.70
N VAL A 39 13.04 7.79 -7.35
CA VAL A 39 12.98 9.14 -7.92
C VAL A 39 11.93 9.21 -9.03
N VAL A 40 11.86 8.20 -9.90
CA VAL A 40 10.83 8.13 -10.94
C VAL A 40 9.44 7.94 -10.35
N HIS A 41 9.28 7.08 -9.33
CA HIS A 41 8.01 6.92 -8.61
C HIS A 41 7.55 8.24 -7.99
N ARG A 42 8.48 9.01 -7.41
CA ARG A 42 8.18 10.32 -6.85
C ARG A 42 7.75 11.32 -7.93
N LEU A 43 8.45 11.34 -9.06
CA LEU A 43 8.10 12.18 -10.21
C LEU A 43 6.68 11.87 -10.70
N LEU A 44 6.36 10.58 -10.87
CA LEU A 44 5.01 10.13 -11.26
C LEU A 44 3.96 10.52 -10.23
N TYR A 45 4.26 10.39 -8.93
CA TYR A 45 3.36 10.82 -7.86
C TYR A 45 3.06 12.31 -7.96
N ASP A 46 4.10 13.16 -8.05
CA ASP A 46 3.92 14.60 -8.13
C ASP A 46 3.15 15.03 -9.40
N TYR A 47 3.26 14.26 -10.50
CA TYR A 47 2.48 14.47 -11.72
C TYR A 47 1.02 13.99 -11.60
N LEU A 48 0.77 12.81 -11.03
CA LEU A 48 -0.54 12.19 -10.98
C LEU A 48 -1.46 12.79 -9.92
N VAL A 49 -0.92 13.17 -8.76
CA VAL A 49 -1.70 13.72 -7.64
C VAL A 49 -2.60 14.90 -8.06
N PRO A 50 -2.11 15.95 -8.72
CA PRO A 50 -2.97 17.07 -9.11
C PRO A 50 -4.07 16.68 -10.12
N LEU A 51 -3.89 15.58 -10.87
CA LEU A 51 -4.88 15.08 -11.81
C LEU A 51 -5.95 14.22 -11.12
N VAL A 52 -5.55 13.38 -10.17
CA VAL A 52 -6.43 12.40 -9.53
C VAL A 52 -7.14 12.97 -8.30
N ASP A 53 -6.44 13.73 -7.46
CA ASP A 53 -6.92 14.20 -6.16
C ASP A 53 -8.25 14.98 -6.23
N PRO A 54 -8.48 15.89 -7.20
CA PRO A 54 -9.74 16.63 -7.31
C PRO A 54 -10.97 15.77 -7.65
N ARG A 55 -10.74 14.55 -8.14
CA ARG A 55 -11.80 13.61 -8.57
C ARG A 55 -12.10 12.54 -7.53
N LEU A 56 -11.30 12.46 -6.47
CA LEU A 56 -11.55 11.56 -5.36
C LEU A 56 -12.69 12.10 -4.50
N ASP A 57 -13.42 11.17 -3.86
CA ASP A 57 -14.45 11.54 -2.90
C ASP A 57 -13.84 12.35 -1.73
N TYR A 58 -14.65 13.25 -1.17
CA TYR A 58 -14.25 14.09 -0.06
C TYR A 58 -13.83 13.28 1.17
N ASP A 59 -14.50 12.15 1.43
CA ASP A 59 -14.27 11.29 2.59
C ASP A 59 -13.11 10.29 2.37
N VAL A 60 -12.33 10.45 1.29
CA VAL A 60 -11.00 9.81 1.16
C VAL A 60 -9.96 10.64 1.92
N TRP A 61 -9.45 10.08 3.02
CA TRP A 61 -8.51 10.77 3.94
C TRP A 61 -7.05 10.30 3.84
N SER A 62 -6.78 9.16 3.20
CA SER A 62 -5.45 8.55 3.16
C SER A 62 -4.62 9.04 1.97
N CYS A 63 -3.31 9.21 2.16
CA CYS A 63 -2.31 9.47 1.11
C CYS A 63 -2.54 10.76 0.29
N ARG A 64 -3.21 11.76 0.86
CA ARG A 64 -3.54 13.02 0.18
C ARG A 64 -2.93 14.24 0.91
N PRO A 65 -2.44 15.25 0.17
CA PRO A 65 -1.99 16.50 0.78
C PRO A 65 -3.13 17.19 1.56
N GLY A 66 -2.85 17.67 2.77
CA GLY A 66 -3.83 18.39 3.61
C GLY A 66 -4.94 17.52 4.23
N LYS A 67 -5.01 16.24 3.88
CA LYS A 67 -5.87 15.24 4.54
C LYS A 67 -5.00 14.36 5.45
N GLY A 68 -5.58 13.85 6.52
CA GLY A 68 -4.84 13.03 7.47
C GLY A 68 -5.75 12.36 8.48
N LEU A 69 -5.15 11.50 9.30
CA LEU A 69 -5.85 10.67 10.27
C LEU A 69 -6.71 11.50 11.23
N HIS A 70 -6.15 12.60 11.76
CA HIS A 70 -6.85 13.42 12.75
C HIS A 70 -8.14 14.04 12.18
N ASN A 71 -8.07 14.62 10.98
CA ASN A 71 -9.22 15.22 10.31
C ASN A 71 -10.27 14.15 9.95
N GLY A 72 -9.83 12.96 9.51
CA GLY A 72 -10.71 11.83 9.26
C GLY A 72 -11.45 11.38 10.53
N LEU A 73 -10.75 11.29 11.66
CA LEU A 73 -11.36 10.95 12.95
C LEU A 73 -12.38 12.00 13.41
N GLN A 74 -12.07 13.28 13.28
CA GLN A 74 -13.02 14.36 13.59
C GLN A 74 -14.28 14.27 12.72
N ARG A 75 -14.12 14.00 11.42
CA ARG A 75 -15.23 13.77 10.48
C ARG A 75 -16.08 12.57 10.90
N THR A 76 -15.45 11.44 11.22
CA THR A 76 -16.14 10.24 11.71
C THR A 76 -16.90 10.53 13.00
N GLN A 77 -16.29 11.19 13.98
CA GLN A 77 -16.95 11.55 15.23
C GLN A 77 -18.17 12.45 15.02
N LYS A 78 -18.08 13.41 14.09
CA LYS A 78 -19.23 14.24 13.71
C LYS A 78 -20.36 13.38 13.14
N LEU A 79 -20.07 12.50 12.19
CA LEU A 79 -21.07 11.60 11.61
C LEU A 79 -21.72 10.71 12.67
N LEU A 80 -20.95 10.18 13.62
CA LEU A 80 -21.51 9.36 14.70
C LEU A 80 -22.45 10.13 15.63
N ARG A 81 -22.18 11.43 15.87
CA ARG A 81 -23.09 12.28 16.66
C ARG A 81 -24.36 12.63 15.89
N ASP A 82 -24.21 12.99 14.61
CA ASP A 82 -25.34 13.38 13.76
C ASP A 82 -26.29 12.19 13.49
N TYR A 83 -25.75 10.97 13.47
CA TYR A 83 -26.49 9.72 13.23
C TYR A 83 -26.42 8.76 14.44
N GLY A 84 -26.74 9.23 15.64
CA GLY A 84 -26.57 8.50 16.92
C GLY A 84 -27.29 7.14 17.05
N HIS A 85 -28.18 6.78 16.12
CA HIS A 85 -28.86 5.48 16.04
C HIS A 85 -28.50 4.68 14.77
N GLY A 86 -27.44 5.07 14.06
CA GLY A 86 -26.99 4.43 12.84
C GLY A 86 -26.13 3.18 13.08
N TRP A 87 -26.02 2.36 12.04
CA TRP A 87 -25.13 1.20 12.01
C TRP A 87 -23.84 1.54 11.28
N ILE A 88 -22.71 1.02 11.77
CA ILE A 88 -21.40 1.20 11.15
C ILE A 88 -21.05 -0.06 10.37
N TRP A 89 -20.86 0.08 9.06
CA TRP A 89 -20.25 -0.96 8.24
C TRP A 89 -18.73 -0.80 8.21
N ARG A 90 -18.01 -1.81 8.70
CA ARG A 90 -16.55 -1.85 8.63
C ARG A 90 -16.12 -2.96 7.66
N ALA A 91 -15.43 -2.58 6.59
CA ALA A 91 -14.83 -3.50 5.64
C ALA A 91 -13.34 -3.18 5.44
N ASP A 92 -12.56 -4.22 5.17
CA ASP A 92 -11.14 -4.13 4.82
C ASP A 92 -10.84 -5.15 3.71
N ILE A 93 -9.95 -4.80 2.78
CA ILE A 93 -9.57 -5.66 1.66
C ILE A 93 -8.25 -6.37 2.00
N ARG A 94 -8.30 -7.70 2.06
CA ARG A 94 -7.12 -8.50 2.35
C ARG A 94 -6.09 -8.34 1.22
N LYS A 95 -4.85 -7.97 1.59
CA LYS A 95 -3.71 -7.88 0.65
C LYS A 95 -4.07 -7.06 -0.62
N PHE A 96 -4.69 -5.89 -0.43
CA PHE A 96 -5.17 -5.05 -1.53
C PHE A 96 -4.14 -4.89 -2.66
N PHE A 97 -2.91 -4.46 -2.36
CA PHE A 97 -1.87 -4.22 -3.35
C PHE A 97 -1.42 -5.46 -4.13
N ASP A 98 -1.50 -6.65 -3.52
CA ASP A 98 -1.13 -7.91 -4.18
C ASP A 98 -2.19 -8.37 -5.18
N HIS A 99 -3.46 -7.92 -5.01
CA HIS A 99 -4.61 -8.36 -5.79
C HIS A 99 -5.17 -7.28 -6.73
N VAL A 100 -4.46 -6.16 -6.93
CA VAL A 100 -4.90 -5.15 -7.90
C VAL A 100 -4.70 -5.68 -9.31
N ASP A 101 -5.77 -5.77 -10.09
CA ASP A 101 -5.68 -6.10 -11.51
C ASP A 101 -4.99 -4.97 -12.29
N HIS A 102 -3.84 -5.27 -12.88
CA HIS A 102 -3.02 -4.29 -13.59
C HIS A 102 -3.73 -3.72 -14.83
N ASN A 103 -4.57 -4.51 -15.51
CA ASN A 103 -5.30 -4.04 -16.69
C ASN A 103 -6.34 -2.99 -16.33
N THR A 104 -7.11 -3.25 -15.26
CA THR A 104 -8.11 -2.32 -14.71
C THR A 104 -7.45 -1.05 -14.19
N LEU A 105 -6.32 -1.18 -13.48
CA LEU A 105 -5.55 -0.04 -13.01
C LEU A 105 -5.10 0.85 -14.18
N LYS A 106 -4.52 0.27 -15.22
CA LYS A 106 -4.09 1.00 -16.42
C LYS A 106 -5.26 1.68 -17.12
N ALA A 107 -6.38 0.97 -17.30
CA ALA A 107 -7.58 1.54 -17.91
C ALA A 107 -8.10 2.77 -17.13
N CYS A 108 -8.06 2.73 -15.79
CA CYS A 108 -8.37 3.89 -14.96
C CYS A 108 -7.37 5.04 -15.16
N LEU A 109 -6.06 4.76 -15.24
CA LEU A 109 -5.03 5.77 -15.43
C LEU A 109 -5.09 6.46 -16.81
N LEU A 110 -5.47 5.74 -17.86
CA LEU A 110 -5.67 6.30 -19.21
C LEU A 110 -6.73 7.41 -19.25
N ARG A 111 -7.64 7.47 -18.27
CA ARG A 111 -8.64 8.54 -18.15
C ARG A 111 -8.04 9.86 -17.66
N PHE A 112 -6.84 9.83 -17.07
CA PHE A 112 -6.16 10.99 -16.50
C PHE A 112 -4.94 11.40 -17.31
N VAL A 113 -4.23 10.43 -17.90
CA VAL A 113 -2.96 10.66 -18.60
C VAL A 113 -3.14 10.39 -20.08
N SER A 114 -3.12 11.46 -20.89
CA SER A 114 -3.20 11.36 -22.36
C SER A 114 -1.84 11.22 -23.04
N ASP A 115 -0.76 11.62 -22.37
CA ASP A 115 0.60 11.59 -22.91
C ASP A 115 1.14 10.17 -23.03
N LYS A 116 1.62 9.82 -24.23
CA LYS A 116 2.04 8.44 -24.55
C LYS A 116 3.34 8.06 -23.85
N THR A 117 4.29 8.99 -23.76
CA THR A 117 5.57 8.77 -23.08
C THR A 117 5.36 8.48 -21.60
N THR A 118 4.50 9.27 -20.94
CA THR A 118 4.13 9.04 -19.53
C THR A 118 3.40 7.70 -19.34
N GLN A 119 2.51 7.31 -20.25
CA GLN A 119 1.87 6.00 -20.22
C GLN A 119 2.89 4.86 -20.31
N ASN A 120 3.88 4.96 -21.20
CA ASN A 120 4.94 3.96 -21.34
C ASN A 120 5.75 3.82 -20.03
N ILE A 121 6.07 4.93 -19.37
CA ILE A 121 6.77 4.92 -18.08
C ILE A 121 5.89 4.30 -16.98
N LEU A 122 4.59 4.64 -16.93
CA LEU A 122 3.64 4.03 -15.99
C LEU A 122 3.53 2.52 -16.20
N ASP A 123 3.43 2.08 -17.46
CA ASP A 123 3.41 0.67 -17.81
C ASP A 123 4.68 -0.05 -17.36
N ALA A 124 5.85 0.55 -17.59
CA ALA A 124 7.12 -0.01 -17.14
C ALA A 124 7.18 -0.17 -15.61
N VAL A 125 6.68 0.82 -14.87
CA VAL A 125 6.64 0.76 -13.39
C VAL A 125 5.63 -0.28 -12.90
N ILE A 126 4.39 -0.27 -13.42
CA ILE A 126 3.33 -1.19 -12.99
C ILE A 126 3.70 -2.65 -13.31
N ASN A 127 4.25 -2.90 -14.50
CA ASN A 127 4.63 -4.25 -14.91
C ASN A 127 5.89 -4.75 -14.20
N SER A 128 6.71 -3.87 -13.62
CA SER A 128 7.95 -4.29 -12.94
C SER A 128 7.71 -5.11 -11.68
N HIS A 129 6.55 -4.93 -11.04
CA HIS A 129 6.17 -5.65 -9.84
C HIS A 129 5.21 -6.78 -10.18
N ALA A 130 5.74 -8.00 -10.33
CA ALA A 130 4.92 -9.20 -10.38
C ALA A 130 4.82 -9.79 -8.96
N TYR A 131 3.60 -9.90 -8.44
CA TYR A 131 3.36 -10.71 -7.26
C TYR A 131 3.56 -12.17 -7.62
N ASN A 132 4.75 -12.71 -7.32
CA ASN A 132 4.94 -14.15 -7.32
C ASN A 132 4.36 -14.68 -6.02
N GLU A 133 3.28 -15.47 -6.12
CA GLU A 133 2.87 -16.33 -5.02
C GLU A 133 4.05 -17.26 -4.69
N LYS A 134 4.85 -16.87 -3.70
CA LYS A 134 5.67 -17.88 -3.03
C LYS A 134 4.69 -18.82 -2.36
N PRO A 135 4.70 -20.14 -2.66
CA PRO A 135 3.90 -21.09 -1.93
C PRO A 135 4.23 -20.92 -0.46
N ALA A 136 3.21 -20.98 0.40
CA ALA A 136 3.37 -20.88 1.84
C ALA A 136 4.52 -21.79 2.27
N SER A 137 5.67 -21.17 2.57
CA SER A 137 6.80 -21.87 3.16
C SER A 137 6.27 -22.54 4.42
N GLN A 138 6.40 -23.87 4.40
CA GLN A 138 5.91 -24.88 5.33
C GLN A 138 5.89 -24.43 6.80
N PRO A 139 4.94 -24.93 7.62
CA PRO A 139 4.99 -24.69 9.06
C PRO A 139 6.36 -25.16 9.56
N ALA A 140 7.08 -24.27 10.25
CA ALA A 140 8.30 -24.63 10.94
C ALA A 140 7.98 -25.78 11.89
N SER A 141 8.40 -26.98 11.51
CA SER A 141 8.51 -28.13 12.39
C SER A 141 9.48 -27.74 13.51
N GLN A 142 8.95 -27.45 14.69
CA GLN A 142 9.74 -27.47 15.91
C GLN A 142 9.62 -28.87 16.52
N PRO A 143 10.73 -29.51 16.91
CA PRO A 143 10.69 -30.81 17.58
C PRO A 143 10.17 -30.64 19.02
N ALA A 144 9.41 -31.64 19.46
CA ALA A 144 8.97 -31.80 20.83
C ALA A 144 10.12 -32.33 21.72
N SER A 145 10.32 -31.72 22.91
CA SER A 145 10.84 -32.32 24.17
C SER A 145 10.99 -31.19 25.21
N GLN A 146 9.96 -30.90 26.03
CA GLN A 146 9.70 -31.36 27.43
C GLN A 146 10.54 -30.64 28.53
N PRO A 147 10.10 -30.57 29.82
CA PRO A 147 8.78 -30.83 30.41
C PRO A 147 8.27 -29.70 31.36
N ALA A 148 7.06 -29.93 31.89
CA ALA A 148 6.30 -29.09 32.81
C ALA A 148 6.92 -28.92 34.20
N SER A 149 6.67 -27.76 34.84
CA SER A 149 6.52 -27.57 36.30
C SER A 149 5.93 -26.17 36.61
N GLN A 150 4.60 -26.14 36.81
CA GLN A 150 3.73 -25.42 37.79
C GLN A 150 4.11 -24.07 38.48
N PRO A 151 3.17 -23.36 39.15
CA PRO A 151 1.71 -23.27 38.98
C PRO A 151 1.17 -21.81 38.96
N ALA A 152 -0.15 -21.71 38.77
CA ALA A 152 -0.97 -20.50 38.74
C ALA A 152 -0.95 -19.68 40.06
N MET A 153 -0.93 -18.35 39.92
CA MET A 153 -1.34 -17.41 40.95
C MET A 153 -2.41 -16.49 40.38
N ALA A 154 -3.63 -16.68 40.85
CA ALA A 154 -4.76 -15.79 40.64
C ALA A 154 -4.48 -14.45 41.33
N TYR A 155 -4.84 -13.33 40.69
CA TYR A 155 -5.10 -12.08 41.38
C TYR A 155 -6.49 -11.54 41.02
N PRO A 156 -7.23 -11.04 42.02
CA PRO A 156 -8.68 -10.86 41.94
C PRO A 156 -9.09 -9.51 41.35
N LEU A 157 -10.34 -9.47 40.89
CA LEU A 157 -11.14 -8.29 40.61
C LEU A 157 -11.45 -7.51 41.90
N ALA A 158 -11.18 -6.21 41.89
CA ALA A 158 -11.78 -5.15 42.71
C ALA A 158 -11.33 -3.83 42.05
N ILE A 159 -12.15 -2.84 41.67
CA ILE A 159 -13.53 -2.42 41.96
C ILE A 159 -14.15 -1.97 40.64
#